data_AF-A0A957BY93-F1
#
_entry.id   AF-A0A957BY93-F1
#
_cell.length_a   1.000
_cell.length_b   1.000
_cell.length_c   1.000
_cell.angle_alpha   90.00
_cell.angle_beta   90.00
_cell.angle_gamma   90.00
#
_symmetry.space_group_name_H-M   'P 1'
#
loop_
_entity.id
_entity.type
_entity.pdbx_description
1 polymer ?
#
loop_
_entity_poly.entity_id
_entity_poly.type
_entity_poly.pdbx_seq_one_letter_code
_entity_poly.pdbx_strand_id
1 'polypeptide(L)'
;MFNKTDLETIRGFCKDEDSFQQMLEWMGQREVERQGQAFNPQTRLQQIFHHFPDAILLTEAKPDGCILDVNAAFEQLTGFSPEEVIGMRGEVFWGRPDERHSYLHALSTQGHV
;
A
#
# COMPACT_ATOMS: atom_id res chain seq x y z
N MET A 1 26.53 -9.32 -9.22
CA MET A 1 27.85 -9.95 -9.21
C MET A 1 28.86 -8.85 -8.86
N PHE A 2 29.45 -8.89 -7.66
CA PHE A 2 30.37 -7.85 -7.20
C PHE A 2 31.66 -7.86 -8.03
N ASN A 3 32.20 -6.68 -8.36
CA ASN A 3 33.48 -6.61 -9.06
C ASN A 3 34.64 -6.87 -8.07
N LYS A 4 35.85 -7.06 -8.59
CA LYS A 4 37.03 -7.38 -7.77
C LYS A 4 37.42 -6.24 -6.79
N THR A 5 37.15 -4.99 -7.15
CA THR A 5 37.39 -3.78 -6.35
C THR A 5 36.40 -3.66 -5.19
N ASP A 6 35.15 -4.08 -5.37
CA ASP A 6 34.13 -4.09 -4.32
C ASP A 6 34.48 -5.09 -3.22
N LEU A 7 34.97 -6.27 -3.61
CA LEU A 7 35.36 -7.33 -2.67
C LEU A 7 36.58 -6.97 -1.83
N GLU A 8 37.60 -6.30 -2.40
CA GLU A 8 38.75 -5.81 -1.64
C GLU A 8 38.37 -4.71 -0.65
N THR A 9 37.44 -3.84 -1.04
CA THR A 9 36.90 -2.80 -0.16
C THR A 9 36.17 -3.42 1.04
N ILE A 10 35.28 -4.39 0.79
CA ILE A 10 34.52 -5.09 1.84
C ILE A 10 35.44 -5.89 2.75
N ARG A 11 36.49 -6.50 2.20
CA ARG A 11 37.50 -7.23 2.97
C ARG A 11 38.23 -6.31 3.95
N GLY A 12 38.48 -5.05 3.58
CA GLY A 12 39.07 -4.05 4.46
C GLY A 12 38.22 -3.65 5.67
N PHE A 13 36.90 -3.91 5.63
CA PHE A 13 35.99 -3.68 6.76
C PHE A 13 35.82 -4.90 7.68
N CYS A 14 36.43 -6.03 7.33
CA CYS A 14 36.30 -7.27 8.09
C CYS A 14 37.55 -7.53 8.95
N LYS A 15 37.34 -7.96 10.19
CA LYS A 15 38.41 -8.21 11.16
C LYS A 15 39.24 -9.47 10.87
N ASP A 16 38.67 -10.44 10.17
CA ASP A 16 39.27 -11.73 9.82
C ASP A 16 38.53 -12.35 8.61
N GLU A 17 39.08 -13.45 8.09
CA GLU A 17 38.51 -14.15 6.92
C GLU A 17 37.13 -14.75 7.23
N ASP A 18 36.91 -15.27 8.44
CA ASP A 18 35.61 -15.82 8.84
C ASP A 18 34.51 -14.75 8.88
N SER A 19 34.84 -13.53 9.32
CA SER A 19 33.92 -12.39 9.32
C SER A 19 33.63 -11.90 7.90
N PHE A 20 34.62 -11.98 7.00
CA PHE A 20 34.43 -11.65 5.59
C PHE A 20 33.50 -12.67 4.90
N GLN A 21 33.69 -13.96 5.15
CA GLN A 21 32.79 -15.01 4.63
C GLN A 21 31.36 -14.84 5.17
N GLN A 22 31.19 -14.59 6.47
CA GLN A 22 29.88 -14.29 7.05
C GLN A 22 29.23 -13.04 6.45
N MET A 23 30.01 -11.98 6.18
CA MET A 23 29.52 -10.77 5.53
C MET A 23 29.07 -11.04 4.08
N LEU A 24 29.84 -11.84 3.32
CA LEU A 24 29.48 -12.24 1.95
C LEU A 24 28.20 -13.06 1.92
N GLU A 25 28.06 -14.03 2.83
CA GLU A 25 26.85 -14.83 2.98
C GLU A 25 25.64 -13.94 3.32
N TRP A 26 25.79 -13.03 4.28
CA TRP A 26 24.73 -12.09 4.67
C TRP A 26 24.30 -11.16 3.52
N MET A 27 25.26 -10.63 2.75
CA MET A 27 24.95 -9.80 1.58
C MET A 27 24.29 -10.61 0.46
N GLY A 28 24.70 -11.87 0.28
CA GLY A 28 24.09 -12.80 -0.67
C GLY A 28 22.63 -13.11 -0.30
N GLN A 29 22.35 -13.37 0.97
CA GLN A 29 20.99 -13.58 1.47
C GLN A 29 20.11 -12.34 1.27
N ARG A 30 20.62 -11.14 1.58
CA ARG A 30 19.87 -9.90 1.38
C ARG A 30 19.55 -9.57 -0.07
N GLU A 31 20.44 -9.89 -0.99
CA GLU A 31 20.17 -9.72 -2.42
C GLU A 31 19.05 -10.66 -2.88
N VAL A 32 19.04 -11.91 -2.39
CA VAL A 32 17.96 -12.87 -2.64
C VAL A 32 16.64 -12.41 -2.00
N GLU A 33 16.65 -11.84 -0.79
CA GLU A 33 15.45 -11.24 -0.17
C GLU A 33 14.92 -10.04 -0.97
N ARG A 34 15.81 -9.17 -1.45
CA ARG A 34 15.45 -8.03 -2.31
C ARG A 34 14.87 -8.45 -3.65
N GLN A 35 15.44 -9.48 -4.26
CA GLN A 35 14.92 -10.03 -5.51
C GLN A 35 13.66 -10.90 -5.30
N GLY A 36 13.50 -11.48 -4.11
CA GLY A 36 12.34 -12.26 -3.68
C GLY A 36 11.13 -11.44 -3.26
N GLN A 37 11.29 -10.15 -2.97
CA GLN A 37 10.19 -9.19 -3.01
C GLN A 37 9.75 -8.98 -4.47
N ALA A 38 9.12 -10.00 -5.04
CA ALA A 38 8.40 -9.87 -6.29
C ALA A 38 7.52 -8.63 -6.18
N PHE A 39 7.62 -7.75 -7.18
CA PHE A 39 6.73 -6.61 -7.32
C PHE A 39 5.30 -7.15 -7.44
N ASN A 40 4.60 -7.28 -6.32
CA ASN A 40 3.21 -7.65 -6.31
C ASN A 40 2.40 -6.35 -6.31
N PRO A 41 1.80 -5.97 -7.45
CA PRO A 41 1.01 -4.75 -7.54
C PRO A 41 -0.15 -4.74 -6.53
N GLN A 42 -0.71 -5.90 -6.19
CA GLN A 42 -1.79 -6.02 -5.21
C GLN A 42 -1.30 -5.67 -3.81
N THR A 43 -0.15 -6.22 -3.39
CA THR A 43 0.45 -5.92 -2.08
C THR A 43 0.84 -4.45 -1.99
N ARG A 44 1.40 -3.87 -3.07
CA ARG A 44 1.74 -2.45 -3.09
C ARG A 44 0.51 -1.56 -2.98
N LEU A 45 -0.57 -1.88 -3.70
CA LEU A 45 -1.82 -1.12 -3.62
C LEU A 45 -2.43 -1.20 -2.23
N GLN A 46 -2.44 -2.39 -1.61
CA GLN A 46 -2.88 -2.56 -0.22
C GLN A 46 -2.05 -1.71 0.74
N GLN A 47 -0.72 -1.73 0.61
CA GLN A 47 0.15 -0.90 1.45
C GLN A 47 -0.12 0.59 1.27
N ILE A 48 -0.25 1.06 0.03
CA ILE A 48 -0.56 2.47 -0.24
C ILE A 48 -1.90 2.84 0.39
N PHE A 49 -2.95 2.04 0.15
CA PHE A 49 -4.27 2.28 0.71
C PHE A 49 -4.23 2.37 2.25
N HIS A 50 -3.60 1.39 2.90
CA HIS A 50 -3.61 1.27 4.36
C HIS A 50 -2.72 2.30 5.08
N HIS A 51 -1.67 2.80 4.41
CA HIS A 51 -0.73 3.77 4.97
C HIS A 51 -0.91 5.19 4.43
N PHE A 52 -1.89 5.43 3.55
CA PHE A 52 -2.18 6.77 3.08
C PHE A 52 -2.65 7.64 4.26
N PRO A 53 -2.11 8.85 4.43
CA PRO A 53 -2.41 9.70 5.58
C PRO A 53 -3.84 10.27 5.56
N ASP A 54 -4.46 10.37 4.39
CA ASP A 54 -5.84 10.85 4.26
C ASP A 54 -6.84 9.70 4.38
N ALA A 55 -8.02 10.00 4.90
CA ALA A 55 -9.13 9.07 4.96
C ALA A 55 -9.56 8.64 3.56
N ILE A 56 -9.54 7.34 3.30
CA ILE A 56 -10.00 6.75 2.04
C ILE A 56 -11.17 5.81 2.34
N LEU A 57 -12.25 6.02 1.58
CA LEU A 57 -13.44 5.18 1.55
C LEU A 57 -13.57 4.56 0.16
N LEU A 58 -13.59 3.23 0.08
CA LEU A 58 -13.86 2.49 -1.15
C LEU A 58 -15.33 2.07 -1.19
N THR A 59 -16.04 2.38 -2.28
CA THR A 59 -17.46 2.03 -2.44
C THR A 59 -17.74 1.44 -3.82
N GLU A 60 -18.81 0.65 -3.94
CA GLU A 60 -19.30 0.25 -5.26
C GLU A 60 -19.71 1.49 -6.07
N ALA A 61 -19.32 1.53 -7.35
CA ALA A 61 -19.67 2.60 -8.29
C ALA A 61 -21.12 2.49 -8.79
N LYS A 62 -22.07 2.40 -7.86
CA LYS A 62 -23.51 2.38 -8.08
C LYS A 62 -24.18 3.37 -7.13
N PRO A 63 -25.34 3.94 -7.47
CA PRO A 63 -26.01 4.94 -6.64
C PRO A 63 -26.17 4.49 -5.18
N ASP A 64 -26.77 3.32 -5.03
CA ASP A 64 -27.06 2.56 -3.83
C ASP A 64 -25.91 1.61 -3.42
N GLY A 65 -24.71 1.87 -3.94
CA GLY A 65 -23.51 1.08 -3.67
C GLY A 65 -23.08 1.11 -2.21
N CYS A 66 -22.65 -0.05 -1.72
CA CYS A 66 -22.16 -0.22 -0.36
C CYS A 66 -20.67 0.11 -0.25
N ILE A 67 -20.24 0.38 0.98
CA ILE A 67 -18.85 0.51 1.38
C ILE A 67 -18.19 -0.87 1.29
N LEU A 68 -17.06 -0.93 0.60
CA LEU A 68 -16.27 -2.13 0.38
C LEU A 68 -15.09 -2.21 1.33
N ASP A 69 -14.45 -1.06 1.61
CA ASP A 69 -13.26 -0.98 2.46
C ASP A 69 -13.01 0.45 2.93
N VAL A 70 -12.26 0.61 4.02
CA VAL A 70 -11.79 1.88 4.58
C VAL A 70 -10.36 1.73 5.07
N ASN A 71 -9.54 2.79 4.95
CA ASN A 71 -8.19 2.75 5.49
C ASN A 71 -8.13 3.17 6.97
N ALA A 72 -6.97 2.97 7.59
CA ALA A 72 -6.75 3.35 9.00
C ALA A 72 -6.98 4.86 9.27
N ALA A 73 -6.68 5.72 8.29
CA ALA A 73 -6.91 7.16 8.42
C ALA A 73 -8.40 7.52 8.47
N PHE A 74 -9.27 6.75 7.80
CA PHE A 74 -10.71 6.93 7.89
C PHE A 74 -11.25 6.64 9.30
N GLU A 75 -10.82 5.54 9.91
CA GLU A 75 -11.20 5.20 11.29
C GLU A 75 -10.69 6.27 12.27
N GLN A 76 -9.45 6.74 12.11
CA GLN A 76 -8.90 7.82 12.95
C GLN A 76 -9.67 9.14 12.81
N LEU A 77 -10.11 9.49 11.60
CA LEU A 77 -10.82 10.73 11.32
C LEU A 77 -12.27 10.68 11.81
N THR A 78 -12.97 9.57 11.58
CA THR A 78 -14.42 9.46 11.77
C THR A 78 -14.81 8.77 13.08
N GLY A 79 -13.93 7.93 13.63
CA GLY A 79 -14.17 7.08 14.79
C GLY A 79 -14.90 5.76 14.49
N PHE A 80 -15.25 5.48 13.23
CA PHE A 80 -15.93 4.24 12.84
C PHE A 80 -14.95 3.18 12.36
N SER A 81 -15.07 1.97 12.91
CA SER A 81 -14.23 0.84 12.50
C SER A 81 -14.68 0.26 11.16
N PRO A 82 -13.80 -0.43 10.42
CA PRO A 82 -14.18 -1.12 9.18
C PRO A 82 -15.37 -2.06 9.35
N GLU A 83 -15.45 -2.78 10.47
CA GLU A 83 -16.53 -3.74 10.77
C GLU A 83 -17.89 -3.07 10.94
N GLU A 84 -17.93 -1.80 11.34
CA GLU A 84 -19.16 -1.04 11.51
C GLU A 84 -19.71 -0.50 10.19
N VAL A 85 -18.82 -0.15 9.25
CA VAL A 85 -19.19 0.60 8.04
C VAL A 85 -19.25 -0.25 6.78
N ILE A 86 -18.48 -1.34 6.70
CA ILE A 86 -18.48 -2.21 5.51
C ILE A 86 -19.90 -2.77 5.30
N GLY A 87 -20.41 -2.66 4.07
CA GLY A 87 -21.78 -3.04 3.71
C GLY A 87 -22.83 -1.94 3.92
N MET A 88 -22.52 -0.85 4.63
CA MET A 88 -23.42 0.31 4.71
C MET A 88 -23.46 1.06 3.36
N ARG A 89 -24.54 1.80 3.10
CA ARG A 89 -24.65 2.64 1.90
C ARG A 89 -23.58 3.74 1.95
N GLY A 90 -22.81 3.89 0.87
CA GLY A 90 -21.75 4.89 0.80
C GLY A 90 -22.24 6.34 0.91
N GLU A 91 -23.53 6.58 0.66
CA GLU A 91 -24.20 7.88 0.80
C GLU A 91 -24.09 8.49 2.20
N VAL A 92 -23.93 7.68 3.25
CA VAL A 92 -23.89 8.14 4.66
C VAL A 92 -22.76 9.13 4.91
N PHE A 93 -21.67 9.06 4.13
CA PHE A 93 -20.51 9.92 4.27
C PHE A 93 -20.46 11.08 3.26
N TRP A 94 -21.56 11.36 2.55
CA TRP A 94 -21.70 12.53 1.67
C TRP A 94 -22.40 13.68 2.40
N GLY A 95 -21.92 14.91 2.18
CA GLY A 95 -22.52 16.10 2.82
C GLY A 95 -23.98 16.32 2.41
N ARG A 96 -24.34 15.91 1.18
CA ARG A 96 -25.72 15.89 0.69
C ARG A 96 -25.98 14.59 -0.11
N PRO A 97 -27.16 13.96 0.03
CA PRO A 97 -27.49 12.72 -0.69
C PRO A 97 -27.37 12.84 -2.22
N ASP A 98 -27.75 13.98 -2.80
CA ASP A 98 -27.75 14.21 -4.25
C ASP A 98 -26.34 14.36 -4.87
N GLU A 99 -25.32 14.64 -4.04
CA GLU A 99 -23.95 14.84 -4.50
C GLU A 99 -23.36 13.54 -5.06
N ARG A 100 -23.62 12.40 -4.40
CA ARG A 100 -23.15 11.10 -4.85
C ARG A 100 -23.73 10.73 -6.22
N HIS A 101 -25.03 10.96 -6.42
CA HIS A 101 -25.69 10.70 -7.70
C HIS A 101 -25.06 11.51 -8.83
N SER A 102 -24.85 12.81 -8.58
CA SER A 102 -24.24 13.72 -9.56
C SER A 102 -22.79 13.32 -9.86
N TYR A 103 -22.02 12.95 -8.83
CA TYR A 103 -20.65 12.46 -8.95
C TYR A 103 -20.57 11.19 -9.80
N LEU A 104 -21.39 10.18 -9.50
CA LEU A 104 -21.39 8.91 -10.26
C LEU A 104 -21.86 9.11 -11.71
N HIS A 105 -22.82 10.00 -11.94
CA HIS A 105 -23.24 10.37 -13.29
C HIS A 105 -22.08 11.00 -14.07
N ALA A 106 -21.35 11.96 -13.48
CA ALA A 106 -20.18 12.56 -14.10
C ALA A 106 -19.09 11.50 -14.38
N LEU A 107 -18.79 10.64 -13.42
CA LEU A 107 -17.81 9.55 -13.56
C LEU A 107 -18.16 8.60 -14.71
N SER A 108 -19.43 8.19 -14.83
CA SER A 108 -19.88 7.25 -15.89
C SER A 108 -19.88 7.85 -17.30
N THR A 109 -20.03 9.17 -17.41
CA THR A 109 -20.13 9.87 -18.71
C THR A 109 -18.81 10.47 -19.17
N GLN A 110 -17.93 10.87 -18.24
CA GLN A 110 -16.70 11.61 -18.51
C GLN A 110 -15.43 10.85 -18.12
N GLY A 111 -15.55 9.77 -17.35
CA GLY A 111 -14.42 8.95 -16.87
C GLY A 111 -13.60 9.59 -15.73
N HIS A 112 -13.95 10.80 -15.30
CA HIS A 112 -13.32 11.55 -14.21
C HIS A 112 -14.34 12.53 -13.60
N VAL A 113 -14.04 13.08 -12.42
CA VAL A 113 -14.81 14.13 -11.74
C VAL A 113 -13.86 15.17 -11.19
#